data_AF-A0AA43BDX5-F1
#
_entry.id   AF-A0AA43BDX5-F1
#
_cell.length_a   1.000
_cell.length_b   1.000
_cell.length_c   1.000
_cell.angle_alpha   90.00
_cell.angle_beta   90.00
_cell.angle_gamma   90.00
#
_symmetry.space_group_name_H-M   'P 1'
#
loop_
_entity.id
_entity.type
_entity.pdbx_description
1 polymer ?
#
loop_
_entity_poly.entity_id
_entity_poly.type
_entity_poly.pdbx_seq_one_letter_code
_entity_poly.pdbx_strand_id
1 'polypeptide(L)'
;MDVAINIFVAPSQCWSCGADTSIITNLMMDLAGEETAFCVGDLTDYPELAEEIATQIPPELGVGATKMRPSATMGRAYMSNGCAPCDAIFGMHYEIHARYDERHALTILPSAAAGWADLVEALNASDDGHLI
;
A
#
# COMPACT_ATOMS: atom_id res chain seq x y z
N MET A 1 19.98 -1.00 11.16
CA MET A 1 18.76 -0.23 11.36
C MET A 1 17.65 -1.21 11.11
N ASP A 2 16.89 -1.51 12.15
CA ASP A 2 15.82 -2.50 12.05
C ASP A 2 14.58 -1.77 11.52
N VAL A 3 14.05 -2.26 10.41
CA VAL A 3 12.84 -1.75 9.77
C VAL A 3 11.82 -2.88 9.81
N ALA A 4 10.59 -2.59 10.24
CA ALA A 4 9.49 -3.52 10.14
C ALA A 4 8.30 -2.82 9.48
N ILE A 5 7.71 -3.45 8.45
CA ILE A 5 6.51 -2.94 7.78
C ILE A 5 5.34 -3.83 8.15
N ASN A 6 4.38 -3.26 8.87
CA ASN A 6 3.10 -3.87 9.19
C ASN A 6 2.10 -3.56 8.06
N ILE A 7 1.56 -4.61 7.46
CA ILE A 7 0.63 -4.51 6.33
C ILE A 7 -0.77 -4.81 6.83
N PHE A 8 -1.69 -3.88 6.59
CA PHE A 8 -3.10 -4.01 6.93
C PHE A 8 -3.91 -4.20 5.65
N VAL A 9 -4.86 -5.13 5.71
CA VAL A 9 -5.74 -5.44 4.59
C VAL A 9 -7.19 -5.47 5.05
N ALA A 10 -8.10 -5.22 4.12
CA ALA A 10 -9.53 -5.36 4.33
C ALA A 10 -10.19 -6.01 3.12
N PRO A 11 -11.29 -6.78 3.32
CA PRO A 11 -12.10 -7.27 2.22
C PRO A 11 -12.79 -6.12 1.49
N SER A 12 -12.98 -6.27 0.19
CA SER A 12 -13.68 -5.33 -0.68
C SER A 12 -14.35 -6.07 -1.83
N GLN A 13 -15.35 -5.42 -2.43
CA GLN A 13 -16.02 -5.94 -3.63
C GLN A 13 -15.59 -5.12 -4.85
N CYS A 14 -15.16 -5.82 -5.91
CA CYS A 14 -14.72 -5.15 -7.12
C CYS A 14 -15.87 -4.46 -7.85
N TRP A 15 -15.74 -3.15 -8.05
CA TRP A 15 -16.70 -2.36 -8.83
C TRP A 15 -16.78 -2.76 -10.31
N SER A 16 -15.75 -3.41 -10.85
CA SER A 16 -15.68 -3.81 -12.27
C SER A 16 -16.22 -5.22 -12.51
N CYS A 17 -15.74 -6.22 -11.76
CA CYS A 17 -16.12 -7.62 -11.98
C CYS A 17 -17.07 -8.20 -10.92
N GLY A 18 -17.33 -7.48 -9.83
CA GLY A 18 -18.20 -7.92 -8.73
C GLY A 18 -17.60 -8.98 -7.79
N ALA A 19 -16.38 -9.45 -8.06
CA ALA A 19 -15.72 -10.46 -7.23
C ALA A 19 -15.20 -9.87 -5.91
N ASP A 20 -15.14 -10.73 -4.89
CA ASP A 20 -14.48 -10.42 -3.63
C ASP A 20 -12.96 -10.38 -3.81
N THR A 21 -12.31 -9.44 -3.15
CA THR A 21 -10.85 -9.25 -3.13
C THR A 21 -10.46 -8.64 -1.80
N SER A 22 -9.21 -8.81 -1.38
CA SER A 22 -8.63 -7.97 -0.33
C SER A 22 -7.86 -6.82 -0.98
N ILE A 23 -7.79 -5.69 -0.28
CA ILE A 23 -6.92 -4.57 -0.65
C ILE A 23 -6.06 -4.18 0.55
N ILE A 24 -4.87 -3.64 0.31
CA ILE A 24 -4.03 -3.02 1.34
C ILE A 24 -4.67 -1.68 1.69
N THR A 25 -5.02 -1.48 2.97
CA THR A 25 -5.69 -0.27 3.47
C THR A 25 -4.77 0.70 4.18
N ASN A 26 -3.70 0.15 4.75
CA ASN A 26 -2.69 0.89 5.50
C ASN A 26 -1.37 0.12 5.52
N LEU A 27 -0.28 0.88 5.50
CA LEU A 27 1.08 0.39 5.73
C LEU A 27 1.62 1.18 6.91
N MET A 28 2.26 0.49 7.85
CA MET A 28 2.84 1.12 9.03
C MET A 28 4.26 0.62 9.21
N MET A 29 5.21 1.54 9.07
CA MET A 29 6.61 1.28 9.27
C MET A 29 7.01 1.60 10.70
N ASP A 30 7.67 0.67 11.36
CA ASP A 30 8.47 0.92 12.56
C ASP A 30 9.93 1.07 12.13
N LEU A 31 10.47 2.28 12.29
CA LEU A 31 11.87 2.60 12.07
C LEU A 31 12.48 3.04 13.39
N ALA A 32 13.30 2.17 14.00
CA ALA A 32 13.97 2.45 15.27
C ALA A 32 13.01 2.89 16.42
N GLY A 33 11.78 2.37 16.44
CA GLY A 33 10.76 2.68 17.45
C GLY A 33 9.87 3.86 17.10
N GLU A 34 10.05 4.49 15.94
CA GLU A 34 9.16 5.52 15.42
C GLU A 34 8.22 4.93 14.37
N GLU A 35 6.91 5.03 14.62
CA GLU A 35 5.87 4.54 13.72
C GLU A 35 5.48 5.62 12.69
N THR A 36 5.55 5.27 11.41
CA THR A 36 5.09 6.11 10.29
C THR A 36 4.05 5.35 9.48
N ALA A 37 2.84 5.92 9.34
CA ALA A 37 1.77 5.35 8.53
C ALA A 37 1.78 5.95 7.12
N PHE A 38 1.49 5.14 6.12
CA PHE A 38 1.42 5.53 4.72
C PHE A 38 0.49 4.61 3.92
N CYS A 39 0.12 5.01 2.73
CA CYS A 39 -0.75 4.26 1.83
C CYS A 39 0.04 3.69 0.64
N VAL A 40 -0.60 2.82 -0.14
CA VAL A 40 0.02 2.25 -1.35
C VAL A 40 0.39 3.35 -2.34
N GLY A 41 -0.40 4.42 -2.41
CA GLY A 41 -0.15 5.59 -3.24
C GLY A 41 1.16 6.33 -2.93
N ASP A 42 1.61 6.30 -1.69
CA ASP A 42 2.85 6.99 -1.27
C ASP A 42 4.11 6.32 -1.83
N LEU A 43 3.99 5.08 -2.32
CA LEU A 43 5.06 4.33 -2.97
C LEU A 43 5.20 4.65 -4.46
N THR A 44 4.51 5.67 -4.97
CA THR A 44 4.52 6.03 -6.40
C THR A 44 5.93 6.35 -6.91
N ASP A 45 6.71 7.08 -6.11
CA ASP A 45 8.09 7.44 -6.45
C ASP A 45 9.13 6.43 -5.90
N TYR A 46 8.66 5.36 -5.26
CA TYR A 46 9.47 4.29 -4.64
C TYR A 46 9.03 2.89 -5.12
N PRO A 47 9.05 2.62 -6.44
CA PRO A 47 8.52 1.37 -7.00
C PRO A 47 9.24 0.11 -6.49
N GLU A 48 10.52 0.21 -6.14
CA GLU A 48 11.30 -0.88 -5.55
C GLU A 48 10.79 -1.28 -4.15
N LEU A 49 10.32 -0.33 -3.35
CA LEU A 49 9.73 -0.59 -2.03
C LEU A 49 8.37 -1.28 -2.18
N ALA A 50 7.58 -0.88 -3.18
CA ALA A 50 6.33 -1.54 -3.52
C ALA A 50 6.55 -2.98 -4.00
N GLU A 51 7.60 -3.24 -4.78
CA GLU A 51 7.97 -4.59 -5.21
C GLU A 51 8.41 -5.46 -4.02
N GLU A 52 9.20 -4.91 -3.09
CA GLU A 52 9.61 -5.61 -1.87
C GLU A 52 8.42 -5.98 -0.97
N ILE A 53 7.40 -5.12 -0.88
CA ILE A 53 6.12 -5.47 -0.22
C ILE A 53 5.41 -6.58 -1.01
N ALA A 54 5.22 -6.39 -2.31
CA ALA A 54 4.40 -7.28 -3.13
C ALA A 54 4.93 -8.72 -3.17
N THR A 55 6.25 -8.90 -3.18
CA THR A 55 6.90 -10.23 -3.17
C THR A 55 6.71 -10.99 -1.87
N GLN A 56 6.35 -10.30 -0.78
CA GLN A 56 6.15 -10.88 0.53
C GLN A 56 4.69 -11.08 0.90
N ILE A 57 3.74 -10.59 0.08
CA ILE A 57 2.30 -10.79 0.30
C ILE A 57 1.91 -12.20 -0.17
N PRO A 58 1.48 -13.10 0.73
CA PRO A 58 1.04 -14.43 0.34
C PRO A 58 -0.26 -14.37 -0.49
N PRO A 59 -0.39 -15.19 -1.56
CA PRO A 59 -1.58 -15.20 -2.42
C PRO A 59 -2.87 -15.54 -1.66
N GLU A 60 -2.78 -16.24 -0.53
CA GLU A 60 -3.90 -16.60 0.34
C GLU A 60 -4.58 -15.38 0.98
N LEU A 61 -3.93 -14.22 1.01
CA LEU A 61 -4.56 -12.98 1.47
C LEU A 61 -5.57 -12.42 0.46
N GLY A 62 -5.58 -12.90 -0.78
CA GLY A 62 -6.50 -12.44 -1.82
C GLY A 62 -6.27 -10.98 -2.22
N VAL A 63 -5.07 -10.45 -1.97
CA VAL A 63 -4.64 -9.12 -2.39
C VAL A 63 -4.20 -9.19 -3.85
N GLY A 64 -4.75 -8.32 -4.70
CA GLY A 64 -4.34 -8.24 -6.09
C GLY A 64 -3.03 -7.47 -6.27
N ALA A 65 -2.55 -7.37 -7.51
CA ALA A 65 -1.25 -6.75 -7.78
C ALA A 65 -1.21 -5.27 -7.34
N THR A 66 -0.17 -4.90 -6.60
CA THR A 66 0.18 -3.49 -6.36
C THR A 66 1.08 -3.01 -7.48
N LYS A 67 0.63 -2.03 -8.27
CA LYS A 67 1.40 -1.48 -9.40
C LYS A 67 0.94 -0.08 -9.81
N MET A 68 1.76 0.57 -10.63
CA MET A 68 1.43 1.84 -11.27
C MET A 68 0.22 1.69 -12.19
N ARG A 69 -0.81 2.51 -11.97
CA ARG A 69 -2.00 2.57 -12.83
C ARG A 69 -2.38 4.03 -13.12
N PRO A 70 -2.81 4.36 -14.35
CA PRO A 70 -3.37 5.67 -14.65
C PRO A 70 -4.70 5.85 -13.93
N SER A 71 -4.92 7.03 -13.35
CA SER A 71 -6.19 7.43 -12.75
C SER A 71 -6.74 8.67 -13.41
N ALA A 72 -7.95 8.56 -13.96
CA ALA A 72 -8.66 9.71 -14.52
C ALA A 72 -8.98 10.75 -13.44
N THR A 73 -9.33 10.30 -12.23
CA THR A 73 -9.68 11.20 -11.11
C THR A 73 -8.47 11.99 -10.62
N MET A 74 -7.29 11.37 -10.56
CA MET A 74 -6.06 12.02 -10.10
C MET A 74 -5.33 12.75 -11.23
N GLY A 75 -5.71 12.53 -12.49
CA GLY A 75 -5.02 13.08 -13.66
C GLY A 75 -3.58 12.58 -13.85
N ARG A 76 -3.13 11.59 -13.06
CA ARG A 76 -1.78 11.02 -13.07
C ARG A 76 -1.80 9.51 -12.84
N ALA A 77 -0.68 8.87 -13.14
CA ALA A 77 -0.45 7.49 -12.72
C ALA A 77 0.13 7.46 -11.30
N TYR A 78 -0.29 6.49 -10.51
CA TYR A 78 0.21 6.29 -9.15
C TYR A 78 0.16 4.80 -8.77
N MET A 79 0.91 4.43 -7.73
CA MET A 79 0.94 3.08 -7.20
C MET A 79 -0.39 2.75 -6.53
N SER A 80 -1.07 1.69 -6.95
CA SER A 80 -2.43 1.41 -6.49
C SER A 80 -2.65 -0.07 -6.22
N ASN A 81 -3.68 -0.36 -5.41
CA ASN A 81 -4.23 -1.69 -5.25
C ASN A 81 -4.92 -2.16 -6.56
N GLY A 82 -4.92 -3.47 -6.77
CA GLY A 82 -5.64 -4.13 -7.86
C GLY A 82 -6.62 -5.16 -7.33
N CYS A 83 -7.70 -5.39 -8.07
CA CYS A 83 -8.55 -6.56 -7.88
C CYS A 83 -7.75 -7.84 -8.15
N ALA A 84 -7.75 -8.81 -7.22
CA ALA A 84 -7.04 -10.08 -7.45
C ALA A 84 -7.55 -10.84 -8.71
N PRO A 85 -8.87 -10.91 -8.98
CA PRO A 85 -9.40 -11.52 -10.20
C PRO A 85 -9.19 -10.75 -11.51
N CYS A 86 -9.51 -9.45 -11.58
CA CYS A 86 -9.57 -8.71 -12.84
C CYS A 86 -8.60 -7.53 -12.95
N ASP A 87 -7.80 -7.29 -11.91
CA ASP A 87 -6.78 -6.23 -11.86
C ASP A 87 -7.32 -4.79 -11.98
N ALA A 88 -8.64 -4.62 -11.86
CA ALA A 88 -9.27 -3.30 -11.78
C ALA A 88 -8.70 -2.49 -10.60
N ILE A 89 -8.48 -1.19 -10.84
CA ILE A 89 -7.88 -0.28 -9.86
C ILE A 89 -8.76 -0.11 -8.63
N PHE A 90 -8.12 -0.21 -7.46
CA PHE A 90 -8.63 0.31 -6.19
C PHE A 90 -7.74 1.47 -5.79
N GLY A 91 -8.27 2.68 -5.93
CA GLY A 91 -7.57 3.90 -5.52
C GLY A 91 -7.75 4.22 -4.04
N MET A 92 -7.08 5.27 -3.58
CA MET A 92 -7.08 5.75 -2.19
C MET A 92 -8.48 5.89 -1.58
N HIS A 93 -9.48 6.31 -2.37
CA HIS A 93 -10.87 6.39 -1.89
C HIS A 93 -11.38 5.05 -1.32
N TYR A 94 -11.07 3.94 -1.97
CA TYR A 94 -11.46 2.60 -1.49
C TYR A 94 -10.68 2.21 -0.24
N GLU A 95 -9.40 2.57 -0.17
CA GLU A 95 -8.55 2.29 0.99
C GLU A 95 -9.14 2.94 2.25
N ILE A 96 -9.48 4.23 2.18
CA ILE A 96 -10.09 4.98 3.30
C ILE A 96 -11.39 4.32 3.76
N HIS A 97 -12.25 3.90 2.83
CA HIS A 97 -13.51 3.25 3.19
C HIS A 97 -13.31 1.86 3.79
N ALA A 98 -12.30 1.12 3.34
CA ALA A 98 -12.06 -0.23 3.81
C ALA A 98 -11.29 -0.28 5.16
N ARG A 99 -10.71 0.85 5.61
CA ARG A 99 -10.05 0.97 6.93
C ARG A 99 -10.95 0.63 8.12
N TYR A 100 -12.27 0.76 8.00
CA TYR A 100 -13.19 0.38 9.09
C TYR A 100 -13.19 -1.12 9.39
N ASP A 101 -12.83 -1.94 8.40
CA ASP A 101 -12.81 -3.40 8.47
C ASP A 101 -11.38 -3.96 8.34
N GLU A 102 -10.36 -3.12 8.53
CA GLU A 102 -8.98 -3.55 8.34
C GLU A 102 -8.51 -4.46 9.47
N ARG A 103 -7.62 -5.38 9.09
CA ARG A 103 -6.89 -6.24 10.02
C ARG A 103 -5.41 -6.22 9.68
N HIS A 104 -4.59 -6.36 10.71
CA HIS A 104 -3.18 -6.70 10.51
C HIS A 104 -3.10 -8.05 9.79
N ALA A 105 -2.36 -8.08 8.67
CA ALA A 105 -2.23 -9.26 7.83
C ALA A 105 -0.87 -9.93 8.00
N LEU A 106 0.20 -9.14 7.98
CA LEU A 106 1.57 -9.60 8.17
C LEU A 106 2.50 -8.45 8.57
N THR A 107 3.66 -8.83 9.11
CA THR A 107 4.81 -7.94 9.30
C THR A 107 5.95 -8.45 8.46
N ILE A 108 6.56 -7.58 7.65
CA ILE A 108 7.72 -7.89 6.83
C ILE A 108 8.96 -7.17 7.36
N LEU A 109 10.12 -7.79 7.18
CA LEU A 109 11.42 -7.22 7.52
C LEU A 109 12.18 -6.97 6.21
N PRO A 110 12.09 -5.76 5.64
CA PRO A 110 12.74 -5.48 4.37
C PRO A 110 14.26 -5.55 4.46
N SER A 111 14.86 -5.92 3.35
CA SER A 111 16.29 -6.14 3.18
C SER A 111 17.10 -4.85 3.00
N ALA A 112 16.46 -3.77 2.54
CA ALA A 112 17.13 -2.53 2.14
C ALA A 112 16.69 -1.30 2.96
N ALA A 113 17.34 -1.04 4.09
CA ALA A 113 16.94 0.03 5.01
C ALA A 113 17.05 1.48 4.47
N ALA A 114 17.79 1.73 3.38
CA ALA A 114 18.02 3.08 2.88
C ALA A 114 16.77 3.72 2.22
N GLY A 115 16.10 3.00 1.31
CA GLY A 115 14.91 3.54 0.62
C GLY A 115 13.73 3.79 1.58
N TRP A 116 13.60 2.97 2.62
CA TRP A 116 12.59 3.16 3.67
C TRP A 116 12.81 4.43 4.48
N ALA A 117 14.07 4.80 4.78
CA ALA A 117 14.38 6.05 5.47
C ALA A 117 14.09 7.28 4.58
N ASP A 118 14.43 7.21 3.29
CA ASP A 118 14.12 8.27 2.33
C ASP A 118 12.61 8.50 2.20
N LEU A 119 11.80 7.42 2.24
CA LEU A 119 10.34 7.51 2.27
C LEU A 119 9.84 8.22 3.54
N VAL A 120 10.38 7.90 4.73
CA VAL A 120 10.02 8.62 5.97
C VAL A 120 10.32 10.10 5.87
N GLU A 121 11.50 10.46 5.38
CA GLU A 121 11.89 11.86 5.24
C GLU A 121 10.94 12.61 4.31
N ALA A 122 10.58 12.01 3.17
CA ALA A 122 9.62 12.58 2.24
C ALA A 122 8.22 12.73 2.84
N LEU A 123 7.72 11.71 3.54
CA LEU A 123 6.42 11.77 4.23
C LEU A 123 6.37 12.87 5.29
N ASN A 124 7.42 12.98 6.10
CA ASN A 124 7.54 14.02 7.14
C ASN A 124 7.68 15.44 6.56
N ALA A 125 8.21 15.56 5.34
CA ALA A 125 8.31 16.83 4.63
C ALA A 125 6.99 17.22 3.92
N SER A 126 6.02 16.30 3.79
CA SER A 126 4.72 16.58 3.20
C SER A 126 3.79 17.30 4.19
N ASP A 127 2.99 18.24 3.69
CA ASP A 127 2.04 19.03 4.50
C ASP A 127 0.93 18.17 5.13
N ASP A 128 0.53 17.08 4.47
CA ASP A 128 -0.56 16.19 4.90
C ASP A 128 -0.10 14.77 5.24
N GLY A 129 1.21 14.50 5.17
CA GLY A 129 1.79 13.18 5.43
C GLY A 129 1.58 12.17 4.30
N HIS A 130 1.21 12.62 3.09
CA HIS A 130 1.08 11.77 1.90
C HIS A 130 1.86 12.35 0.70
N LEU A 131 2.24 11.49 -0.25
CA LEU A 131 3.03 11.84 -1.44
C LEU A 131 2.19 11.80 -2.75
N ILE A 132 0.89 11.56 -2.63
CA ILE A 132 -0.06 11.31 -3.73
C ILE A 132 -1.14 12.39 -3.89
#